data_AF-A0A380GJK8-F1
#
_entry.id   AF-A0A380GJK8-F1
#
_cell.length_a   1.000
_cell.length_b   1.000
_cell.length_c   1.000
_cell.angle_alpha   90.00
_cell.angle_beta   90.00
_cell.angle_gamma   90.00
#
_symmetry.space_group_name_H-M   'P 1'
#
loop_
_entity.id
_entity.type
_entity.pdbx_description
1 polymer ?
#
loop_
_entity_poly.entity_id
_entity_poly.type
_entity_poly.pdbx_seq_one_letter_code
_entity_poly.pdbx_strand_id
1 'polypeptide(L)'
;MINLFEVFDKQTIVLYNSFKFSDIHRKTIVIEDNGFLPEDVETPYKFFSNNTNLPIKPLFFNQVPTPRFWSIDGNNNDAAVKNLGEIKARIIYKKNYKHRVVERVEWLNELGHTQFIDYYNKYGFKYAEVLLDPKTHRRILKRYFNYKKENFMTEYFVTNDIVLNWEEKEYFFHSKIQLVNFYLKVTGLESERFLINSFSVSSAVINNLSIQNNHYLFWQGRITSEVIHHMENILSKEHSTYSVIVPGNEVYKKVVNSINENLSHRVSQSGYVYKFLKPNHYSNQVLILTNSDQIPHLEKIVQMNTHLDFHIAAITEMSQVLMKFNQYSNVALYPNSKKDNLIKLYHKCDVYLDINKGNEILDSVRAAFDHNLLILGYKTTAHNKLVTAQNNLFDINEPLDLINILKETTEDTSILNNRLALQLDKGGSVDKETFINSIVEK
;
A
#
# COMPACT_ATOMS: atom_id res chain seq x y z
N MET A 1 -6.12 -17.78 16.18
CA MET A 1 -5.65 -16.37 16.09
C MET A 1 -6.04 -15.81 14.74
N ILE A 2 -6.67 -14.64 14.72
CA ILE A 2 -7.26 -13.97 13.55
C ILE A 2 -6.56 -12.64 13.34
N ASN A 3 -6.29 -12.26 12.10
CA ASN A 3 -5.86 -10.89 11.80
C ASN A 3 -7.10 -9.98 11.71
N LEU A 4 -7.12 -8.89 12.46
CA LEU A 4 -8.15 -7.85 12.39
C LEU A 4 -7.50 -6.52 12.03
N PHE A 5 -7.55 -6.18 10.74
CA PHE A 5 -6.95 -4.96 10.22
C PHE A 5 -8.03 -3.92 9.93
N GLU A 6 -7.75 -2.65 10.16
CA GLU A 6 -8.73 -1.60 9.84
C GLU A 6 -8.83 -1.39 8.32
N VAL A 7 -7.69 -1.21 7.66
CA VAL A 7 -7.57 -0.96 6.22
C VAL A 7 -6.61 -1.96 5.58
N PHE A 8 -6.75 -2.21 4.29
CA PHE A 8 -5.86 -3.07 3.52
C PHE A 8 -4.95 -2.24 2.59
N ASP A 9 -4.04 -1.50 3.21
CA ASP A 9 -3.10 -0.61 2.55
C ASP A 9 -1.77 -1.30 2.19
N LYS A 10 -0.80 -0.55 1.64
CA LYS A 10 0.50 -1.10 1.22
C LYS A 10 1.23 -1.80 2.38
N GLN A 11 1.20 -1.24 3.59
CA GLN A 11 1.88 -1.83 4.75
C GLN A 11 1.17 -3.10 5.22
N THR A 12 -0.16 -3.07 5.29
CA THR A 12 -0.98 -4.23 5.67
C THR A 12 -0.81 -5.37 4.66
N ILE A 13 -0.71 -5.07 3.35
CA ILE A 13 -0.42 -6.05 2.31
C ILE A 13 0.93 -6.74 2.54
N VAL A 14 1.97 -6.01 2.98
CA VAL A 14 3.28 -6.60 3.28
C VAL A 14 3.18 -7.58 4.46
N LEU A 15 2.50 -7.20 5.54
CA LEU A 15 2.28 -8.08 6.68
C LEU A 15 1.45 -9.32 6.30
N TYR A 16 0.35 -9.11 5.57
CA TYR A 16 -0.50 -10.16 5.04
C TYR A 16 0.29 -11.16 4.16
N ASN A 17 1.13 -10.66 3.27
CA ASN A 17 1.99 -11.49 2.43
C ASN A 17 3.06 -12.22 3.25
N SER A 18 3.56 -11.62 4.35
CA SER A 18 4.51 -12.28 5.24
C SER A 18 3.93 -13.56 5.85
N PHE A 19 2.65 -13.54 6.24
CA PHE A 19 1.95 -14.76 6.66
C PHE A 19 1.88 -15.81 5.54
N LYS A 20 1.51 -15.39 4.32
CA LYS A 20 1.43 -16.29 3.17
C LYS A 20 2.77 -16.91 2.79
N PHE A 21 3.84 -16.11 2.75
CA PHE A 21 5.18 -16.58 2.42
C PHE A 21 5.81 -17.42 3.53
N SER A 22 5.24 -17.36 4.74
CA SER A 22 5.61 -18.21 5.87
C SER A 22 4.73 -19.45 6.00
N ASP A 23 3.84 -19.72 5.05
CA ASP A 23 2.85 -20.81 5.10
C ASP A 23 1.95 -20.79 6.35
N ILE A 24 1.74 -19.60 6.93
CA ILE A 24 0.83 -19.41 8.06
C ILE A 24 -0.56 -19.13 7.51
N HIS A 25 -1.43 -20.14 7.57
CA HIS A 25 -2.84 -19.99 7.22
C HIS A 25 -3.60 -19.31 8.37
N ARG A 26 -3.83 -18.00 8.22
CA ARG A 26 -4.55 -17.20 9.21
C ARG A 26 -5.76 -16.50 8.60
N LYS A 27 -6.92 -16.68 9.22
CA LYS A 27 -8.13 -15.94 8.88
C LYS A 27 -7.85 -14.44 9.01
N THR A 28 -8.12 -13.68 7.95
CA THR A 28 -7.87 -12.25 7.88
C THR A 28 -9.17 -11.50 7.63
N ILE A 29 -9.49 -10.60 8.56
CA ILE A 29 -10.66 -9.74 8.54
C ILE A 29 -10.16 -8.31 8.37
N VAL A 30 -10.67 -7.62 7.36
CA VAL A 30 -10.44 -6.19 7.17
C VAL A 30 -11.75 -5.47 7.47
N ILE A 31 -11.68 -4.46 8.35
CA ILE A 31 -12.85 -3.69 8.73
C ILE A 31 -13.37 -2.92 7.53
N GLU A 32 -12.54 -2.09 6.88
CA GLU A 32 -12.91 -1.25 5.74
C GLU A 32 -12.78 -1.96 4.39
N ASP A 33 -13.91 -2.10 3.68
CA ASP A 33 -13.93 -2.70 2.34
C ASP A 33 -13.54 -1.69 1.25
N ASN A 34 -12.48 -2.02 0.51
CA ASN A 34 -11.98 -1.22 -0.60
C ASN A 34 -12.40 -1.75 -1.99
N GLY A 35 -13.27 -2.77 -2.04
CA GLY A 35 -13.81 -3.38 -3.26
C GLY A 35 -12.86 -4.33 -4.00
N PHE A 36 -11.58 -4.36 -3.65
CA PHE A 36 -10.54 -5.11 -4.38
C PHE A 36 -9.69 -6.00 -3.45
N LEU A 37 -10.24 -6.38 -2.30
CA LEU A 37 -9.56 -7.27 -1.36
C LEU A 37 -9.35 -8.67 -1.96
N PRO A 38 -8.31 -9.42 -1.53
CA PRO A 38 -8.12 -10.82 -1.90
C PRO A 38 -9.35 -11.70 -1.56
N GLU A 39 -9.51 -12.85 -2.24
CA GLU A 39 -10.67 -13.74 -2.02
C GLU A 39 -10.73 -14.32 -0.60
N ASP A 40 -9.55 -14.61 -0.03
CA ASP A 40 -9.35 -15.18 1.30
C ASP A 40 -9.38 -14.13 2.43
N VAL A 41 -9.69 -12.86 2.09
CA VAL A 41 -9.93 -11.80 3.08
C VAL A 41 -11.44 -11.60 3.26
N GLU A 42 -11.88 -11.58 4.51
CA GLU A 42 -13.26 -11.31 4.89
C GLU A 42 -13.44 -9.85 5.34
N THR A 43 -14.65 -9.33 5.20
CA THR A 43 -15.05 -8.04 5.75
C THR A 43 -16.46 -8.15 6.33
N PRO A 44 -16.81 -7.32 7.35
CA PRO A 44 -18.20 -7.21 7.80
C PRO A 44 -19.15 -6.87 6.64
N TYR A 45 -18.71 -6.01 5.71
CA TYR A 45 -19.48 -5.64 4.52
C TYR A 45 -19.80 -6.83 3.61
N LYS A 46 -18.79 -7.67 3.31
CA LYS A 46 -18.95 -8.87 2.48
C LYS A 46 -19.92 -9.85 3.14
N PHE A 47 -19.77 -10.04 4.45
CA PHE A 47 -20.65 -10.91 5.24
C PHE A 47 -22.11 -10.43 5.18
N PHE A 48 -22.39 -9.19 5.56
CA PHE A 48 -23.75 -8.66 5.61
C PHE A 48 -24.41 -8.45 4.25
N SER A 49 -23.62 -8.31 3.18
CA SER A 49 -24.17 -8.12 1.82
C SER A 49 -24.95 -9.33 1.28
N ASN A 50 -24.75 -10.53 1.86
CA ASN A 50 -25.32 -11.81 1.39
C ASN A 50 -25.13 -12.01 -0.13
N ASN A 51 -24.02 -11.52 -0.68
CA ASN A 51 -23.68 -11.71 -2.08
C ASN A 51 -23.36 -13.18 -2.36
N THR A 52 -23.84 -13.72 -3.49
CA THR A 52 -23.40 -15.03 -3.98
C THR A 52 -21.97 -14.96 -4.50
N ASN A 53 -21.34 -16.10 -4.74
CA ASN A 53 -20.02 -16.14 -5.39
C ASN A 53 -20.15 -15.56 -6.81
N LEU A 54 -19.57 -14.38 -7.01
CA LEU A 54 -19.58 -13.67 -8.28
C LEU A 54 -18.24 -13.85 -9.01
N PRO A 55 -18.24 -13.94 -10.36
CA PRO A 55 -17.02 -14.00 -11.12
C PRO A 55 -16.25 -12.67 -11.01
N ILE A 56 -14.92 -12.74 -10.95
CA ILE A 56 -14.05 -11.56 -10.96
C ILE A 56 -14.08 -10.93 -12.36
N LYS A 57 -14.93 -9.91 -12.54
CA LYS A 57 -15.08 -9.16 -13.77
C LYS A 57 -15.15 -7.66 -13.45
N PRO A 58 -14.02 -7.01 -13.14
CA PRO A 58 -14.00 -5.60 -12.79
C PRO A 58 -14.45 -4.74 -13.97
N LEU A 59 -15.02 -3.57 -13.67
CA LEU A 59 -15.52 -2.65 -14.68
C LEU A 59 -14.34 -1.95 -15.39
N PHE A 60 -14.30 -2.02 -16.72
CA PHE A 60 -13.39 -1.21 -17.52
C PHE A 60 -13.94 0.21 -17.68
N PHE A 61 -13.07 1.21 -17.87
CA PHE A 61 -13.47 2.61 -17.80
C PHE A 61 -14.64 3.02 -18.71
N ASN A 62 -14.74 2.44 -19.91
CA ASN A 62 -15.80 2.73 -20.88
C ASN A 62 -17.10 1.94 -20.64
N GLN A 63 -17.14 1.13 -19.57
CA GLN A 63 -18.31 0.34 -19.18
C GLN A 63 -19.07 0.98 -18.00
N VAL A 64 -18.59 2.11 -17.48
CA VAL A 64 -19.32 2.89 -16.47
C VAL A 64 -20.72 3.19 -16.99
N PRO A 65 -21.79 2.85 -16.25
CA PRO A 65 -23.16 3.18 -16.66
C PRO A 65 -23.34 4.69 -16.78
N THR A 66 -23.79 5.14 -17.94
CA THR A 66 -24.03 6.57 -18.22
C THR A 66 -25.42 6.78 -18.81
N PRO A 67 -25.99 8.00 -18.67
CA PRO A 67 -27.17 8.40 -19.42
C PRO A 67 -26.98 8.27 -20.93
N ARG A 68 -28.09 8.13 -21.66
CA ARG A 68 -28.08 7.97 -23.11
C ARG A 68 -27.35 9.15 -23.77
N PHE A 69 -26.49 8.84 -24.75
CA PHE A 69 -25.68 9.78 -25.55
C PHE A 69 -24.52 10.47 -24.83
N TRP A 70 -24.28 10.18 -23.54
CA TRP A 70 -23.09 10.67 -22.85
C TRP A 70 -21.86 9.89 -23.32
N SER A 71 -20.72 10.57 -23.48
CA SER A 71 -19.46 9.95 -23.89
C SER A 71 -18.54 9.71 -22.70
N ILE A 72 -17.60 8.77 -22.87
CA ILE A 72 -16.53 8.52 -21.90
C ILE A 72 -15.20 8.64 -22.63
N ASP A 73 -14.38 9.58 -22.21
CA ASP A 73 -13.02 9.78 -22.74
C ASP A 73 -12.00 9.44 -21.65
N GLY A 74 -10.90 8.77 -22.00
CA GLY A 74 -9.92 8.34 -21.00
C GLY A 74 -8.50 8.15 -21.52
N ASN A 75 -7.54 8.42 -20.65
CA ASN A 75 -6.11 8.17 -20.85
C ASN A 75 -5.63 7.03 -19.92
N ASN A 76 -4.32 6.91 -19.67
CA ASN A 76 -3.75 5.87 -18.80
C ASN A 76 -3.89 6.16 -17.29
N ASN A 77 -4.13 7.40 -16.91
CA ASN A 77 -4.19 7.87 -15.52
C ASN A 77 -5.65 8.01 -15.03
N ASP A 78 -6.52 8.54 -15.88
CA ASP A 78 -7.92 8.83 -15.56
C ASP A 78 -8.84 8.77 -16.79
N ALA A 79 -10.14 8.83 -16.53
CA ALA A 79 -11.17 9.06 -17.55
C ALA A 79 -12.22 10.05 -17.05
N ALA A 80 -13.06 10.53 -17.96
CA ALA A 80 -14.14 11.45 -17.67
C ALA A 80 -15.40 11.06 -18.43
N VAL A 81 -16.55 11.19 -17.77
CA VAL A 81 -17.87 11.13 -18.41
C VAL A 81 -18.25 12.53 -18.85
N LYS A 82 -18.70 12.68 -20.09
CA LYS A 82 -19.06 13.97 -20.68
C LYS A 82 -20.45 13.97 -21.29
N ASN A 83 -21.11 15.13 -21.21
CA ASN A 83 -22.33 15.42 -21.96
C ASN A 83 -22.09 16.67 -22.82
N LEU A 84 -22.20 16.55 -24.14
CA LEU A 84 -21.93 17.64 -25.10
C LEU A 84 -20.58 18.35 -24.85
N GLY A 85 -19.56 17.58 -24.44
CA GLY A 85 -18.22 18.10 -24.13
C GLY A 85 -18.01 18.57 -22.69
N GLU A 86 -19.08 18.81 -21.92
CA GLU A 86 -18.98 19.19 -20.50
C GLU A 86 -18.69 17.97 -19.62
N ILE A 87 -17.73 18.09 -18.70
CA ILE A 87 -17.39 17.02 -17.75
C ILE A 87 -18.50 16.91 -16.70
N LYS A 88 -19.10 15.72 -16.60
CA LYS A 88 -20.15 15.40 -15.62
C LYS A 88 -19.66 14.44 -14.54
N ALA A 89 -18.63 13.65 -14.82
CA ALA A 89 -17.98 12.84 -13.79
C ALA A 89 -16.50 12.60 -14.10
N ARG A 90 -15.70 12.39 -13.05
CA ARG A 90 -14.33 11.89 -13.16
C ARG A 90 -14.29 10.41 -12.79
N ILE A 91 -13.62 9.60 -13.59
CA ILE A 91 -13.42 8.16 -13.38
C ILE A 91 -11.98 7.95 -12.90
N ILE A 92 -11.83 7.37 -11.72
CA ILE A 92 -10.55 7.13 -11.08
C ILE A 92 -10.25 5.65 -11.18
N TYR A 93 -9.08 5.31 -11.71
CA TYR A 93 -8.66 3.92 -11.86
C TYR A 93 -8.09 3.35 -10.57
N LYS A 94 -8.29 2.03 -10.37
CA LYS A 94 -7.67 1.28 -9.29
C LYS A 94 -6.17 1.15 -9.54
N LYS A 95 -5.38 1.90 -8.76
CA LYS A 95 -3.91 1.82 -8.81
C LYS A 95 -3.44 0.40 -8.48
N ASN A 96 -2.37 -0.04 -9.14
CA ASN A 96 -1.69 -1.32 -8.90
C ASN A 96 -2.56 -2.59 -8.99
N TYR A 97 -3.65 -2.54 -9.77
CA TYR A 97 -4.52 -3.71 -9.98
C TYR A 97 -4.46 -4.22 -11.42
N LYS A 98 -5.29 -3.65 -12.30
CA LYS A 98 -5.32 -3.92 -13.75
C LYS A 98 -5.47 -2.60 -14.48
N HIS A 99 -5.08 -2.56 -15.75
CA HIS A 99 -5.10 -1.33 -16.54
C HIS A 99 -6.53 -0.80 -16.70
N ARG A 100 -6.74 0.49 -16.43
CA ARG A 100 -8.00 1.24 -16.56
C ARG A 100 -9.23 0.55 -15.96
N VAL A 101 -9.03 -0.21 -14.88
CA VAL A 101 -10.12 -0.73 -14.05
C VAL A 101 -10.63 0.38 -13.15
N VAL A 102 -11.95 0.56 -13.11
CA VAL A 102 -12.61 1.60 -12.33
C VAL A 102 -12.55 1.26 -10.84
N GLU A 103 -12.00 2.17 -10.03
CA GLU A 103 -12.13 2.14 -8.56
C GLU A 103 -13.37 2.91 -8.12
N ARG A 104 -13.51 4.14 -8.62
CA ARG A 104 -14.61 5.02 -8.27
C ARG A 104 -14.93 6.04 -9.37
N VAL A 105 -16.14 6.55 -9.34
CA VAL A 105 -16.64 7.61 -10.22
C VAL A 105 -17.14 8.77 -9.37
N GLU A 106 -16.54 9.95 -9.55
CA GLU A 106 -16.88 11.18 -8.86
C GLU A 106 -17.82 12.03 -9.74
N TRP A 107 -19.11 12.06 -9.41
CA TRP A 107 -20.13 12.82 -10.14
C TRP A 107 -20.15 14.27 -9.70
N LEU A 108 -20.16 15.17 -10.67
CA LEU A 108 -20.04 16.61 -10.46
C LEU A 108 -21.40 17.31 -10.56
N ASN A 109 -21.59 18.33 -9.73
CA ASN A 109 -22.70 19.27 -9.88
C ASN A 109 -22.40 20.30 -11.00
N GLU A 110 -23.33 21.23 -11.23
CA GLU A 110 -23.20 22.28 -12.25
C GLU A 110 -22.01 23.23 -12.03
N LEU A 111 -21.51 23.33 -10.79
CA LEU A 111 -20.33 24.12 -10.43
C LEU A 111 -19.02 23.33 -10.58
N GLY A 112 -19.07 22.08 -11.05
CA GLY A 112 -17.89 21.21 -11.21
C GLY A 112 -17.42 20.54 -9.91
N HIS A 113 -18.21 20.66 -8.83
CA HIS A 113 -17.90 20.11 -7.52
C HIS A 113 -18.43 18.68 -7.37
N THR A 114 -17.65 17.78 -6.76
CA THR A 114 -18.09 16.40 -6.50
C THR A 114 -19.26 16.38 -5.53
N GLN A 115 -20.39 15.80 -5.95
CA GLN A 115 -21.59 15.64 -5.13
C GLN A 115 -21.83 14.17 -4.74
N PHE A 116 -21.47 13.23 -5.62
CA PHE A 116 -21.56 11.80 -5.35
C PHE A 116 -20.25 11.09 -5.70
N ILE A 117 -19.93 10.02 -4.98
CA ILE A 117 -18.83 9.13 -5.29
C ILE A 117 -19.34 7.70 -5.32
N ASP A 118 -19.41 7.11 -6.51
CA ASP A 118 -19.74 5.71 -6.71
C ASP A 118 -18.48 4.86 -6.61
N TYR A 119 -18.45 3.88 -5.72
CA TYR A 119 -17.35 2.93 -5.58
C TYR A 119 -17.68 1.60 -6.24
N TYR A 120 -16.75 1.08 -7.04
CA TYR A 120 -16.86 -0.17 -7.77
C TYR A 120 -15.91 -1.22 -7.19
N ASN A 121 -16.27 -2.49 -7.31
CA ASN A 121 -15.47 -3.61 -6.81
C ASN A 121 -14.91 -4.48 -7.93
N LYS A 122 -14.12 -5.49 -7.55
CA LYS A 122 -13.51 -6.48 -8.46
C LYS A 122 -14.53 -7.34 -9.24
N TYR A 123 -15.80 -7.33 -8.86
CA TYR A 123 -16.90 -8.04 -9.54
C TYR A 123 -17.64 -7.14 -10.55
N GLY A 124 -17.31 -5.85 -10.62
CA GLY A 124 -17.78 -4.95 -11.67
C GLY A 124 -19.08 -4.20 -11.37
N PHE A 125 -19.57 -4.21 -10.12
CA PHE A 125 -20.76 -3.46 -9.72
C PHE A 125 -20.44 -2.36 -8.70
N LYS A 126 -21.34 -1.37 -8.61
CA LYS A 126 -21.30 -0.31 -7.60
C LYS A 126 -21.68 -0.91 -6.24
N TYR A 127 -20.71 -1.05 -5.34
CA TYR A 127 -20.92 -1.64 -4.02
C TYR A 127 -21.14 -0.58 -2.93
N ALA A 128 -20.73 0.66 -3.18
CA ALA A 128 -21.00 1.77 -2.26
C ALA A 128 -21.17 3.10 -3.00
N GLU A 129 -21.85 4.05 -2.36
CA GLU A 129 -22.04 5.42 -2.81
C GLU A 129 -21.86 6.38 -1.63
N VAL A 130 -21.06 7.43 -1.81
CA VAL A 130 -20.91 8.52 -0.83
C VAL A 130 -21.63 9.76 -1.34
N LEU A 131 -22.45 10.36 -0.48
CA LEU A 131 -23.08 11.66 -0.71
C LEU A 131 -22.25 12.76 -0.03
N LEU A 132 -22.00 13.86 -0.75
CA LEU A 132 -21.27 15.02 -0.24
C LEU A 132 -22.18 16.24 -0.15
N ASP A 133 -21.90 17.09 0.84
CA ASP A 133 -22.54 18.38 0.98
C ASP A 133 -22.11 19.32 -0.18
N PRO A 134 -23.05 19.88 -0.96
CA PRO A 134 -22.71 20.69 -2.13
C PRO A 134 -21.92 21.97 -1.85
N LYS A 135 -21.97 22.48 -0.60
CA LYS A 135 -21.32 23.75 -0.21
C LYS A 135 -19.99 23.50 0.51
N THR A 136 -19.95 22.54 1.42
CA THR A 136 -18.80 22.28 2.29
C THR A 136 -17.91 21.14 1.79
N HIS A 137 -18.38 20.32 0.84
CA HIS A 137 -17.71 19.11 0.34
C HIS A 137 -17.43 18.06 1.41
N ARG A 138 -18.08 18.16 2.58
CA ARG A 138 -17.97 17.14 3.62
C ARG A 138 -18.84 15.95 3.24
N ARG A 139 -18.38 14.74 3.60
CA ARG A 139 -19.16 13.52 3.41
C ARG A 139 -20.36 13.55 4.37
N ILE A 140 -21.55 13.30 3.86
CA ILE A 140 -22.80 13.25 4.62
C ILE A 140 -23.06 11.81 5.08
N LEU A 141 -23.12 10.90 4.11
CA LEU A 141 -23.36 9.49 4.36
C LEU A 141 -22.71 8.61 3.29
N LYS A 142 -22.59 7.32 3.59
CA LYS A 142 -22.18 6.26 2.66
C LYS A 142 -23.20 5.13 2.68
N ARG A 143 -23.73 4.77 1.51
CA ARG A 143 -24.64 3.64 1.31
C ARG A 143 -23.88 2.46 0.74
N TYR A 144 -24.25 1.26 1.15
CA TYR A 144 -23.67 0.00 0.68
C TYR A 144 -24.74 -0.84 0.01
N PHE A 145 -24.39 -1.39 -1.16
CA PHE A 145 -25.32 -2.13 -2.01
C PHE A 145 -24.83 -3.56 -2.22
N ASN A 146 -25.78 -4.50 -2.22
CA ASN A 146 -25.51 -5.87 -2.64
C ASN A 146 -25.52 -5.99 -4.18
N TYR A 147 -25.25 -7.18 -4.70
CA TYR A 147 -25.22 -7.44 -6.15
C TYR A 147 -26.58 -7.21 -6.85
N LYS A 148 -27.69 -7.24 -6.11
CA LYS A 148 -29.04 -6.92 -6.58
C LYS A 148 -29.35 -5.42 -6.58
N LYS A 149 -28.39 -4.58 -6.16
CA LYS A 149 -28.51 -3.12 -6.00
C LYS A 149 -29.43 -2.69 -4.86
N GLU A 150 -29.69 -3.57 -3.89
CA GLU A 150 -30.45 -3.26 -2.69
C GLU A 150 -29.52 -2.59 -1.66
N ASN A 151 -29.95 -1.48 -1.06
CA ASN A 151 -29.21 -0.81 0.01
C ASN A 151 -29.40 -1.60 1.32
N PHE A 152 -28.36 -2.30 1.75
CA PHE A 152 -28.42 -3.10 2.98
C PHE A 152 -27.78 -2.40 4.17
N MET A 153 -26.98 -1.35 3.96
CA MET A 153 -26.34 -0.63 5.06
C MET A 153 -26.05 0.82 4.71
N THR A 154 -26.27 1.72 5.67
CA THR A 154 -25.98 3.15 5.54
C THR A 154 -25.20 3.65 6.75
N GLU A 155 -24.09 4.34 6.50
CA GLU A 155 -23.23 4.97 7.51
C GLU A 155 -23.37 6.49 7.41
N TYR A 156 -23.70 7.15 8.52
CA TYR A 156 -23.84 8.60 8.62
C TYR A 156 -22.56 9.21 9.20
N PHE A 157 -21.83 10.00 8.43
CA PHE A 157 -20.53 10.54 8.86
C PHE A 157 -20.62 11.64 9.91
N VAL A 158 -21.78 12.30 10.04
CA VAL A 158 -21.98 13.39 11.01
C VAL A 158 -22.24 12.83 12.42
N THR A 159 -23.07 11.80 12.52
CA THR A 159 -23.45 11.19 13.81
C THR A 159 -22.62 9.95 14.15
N ASN A 160 -21.91 9.37 13.16
CA ASN A 160 -21.25 8.07 13.21
C ASN A 160 -22.21 6.88 13.37
N ASP A 161 -23.51 7.10 13.20
CA ASP A 161 -24.50 6.04 13.23
C ASP A 161 -24.43 5.17 11.97
N ILE A 162 -24.73 3.88 12.15
CA ILE A 162 -24.81 2.90 11.09
C ILE A 162 -26.14 2.17 11.21
N VAL A 163 -26.90 2.16 10.11
CA VAL A 163 -28.14 1.40 9.96
C VAL A 163 -27.85 0.20 9.08
N LEU A 164 -28.12 -1.00 9.56
CA LEU A 164 -27.91 -2.27 8.87
C LEU A 164 -29.23 -3.02 8.74
N ASN A 165 -29.60 -3.38 7.52
CA ASN A 165 -30.71 -4.27 7.21
C ASN A 165 -30.16 -5.66 6.90
N TRP A 166 -30.39 -6.61 7.80
CA TRP A 166 -29.88 -7.97 7.68
C TRP A 166 -30.86 -8.97 8.31
N GLU A 167 -31.08 -10.11 7.63
CA GLU A 167 -32.06 -11.13 8.05
C GLU A 167 -33.45 -10.57 8.38
N GLU A 168 -33.99 -9.70 7.51
CA GLU A 168 -35.30 -9.05 7.66
C GLU A 168 -35.46 -8.20 8.93
N LYS A 169 -34.34 -7.85 9.58
CA LYS A 169 -34.29 -6.96 10.75
C LYS A 169 -33.42 -5.74 10.47
N GLU A 170 -33.82 -4.63 11.08
CA GLU A 170 -33.05 -3.40 11.09
C GLU A 170 -32.27 -3.30 12.41
N TYR A 171 -30.97 -3.05 12.29
CA TYR A 171 -30.04 -2.88 13.39
C TYR A 171 -29.46 -1.47 13.36
N PHE A 172 -29.38 -0.84 14.53
CA PHE A 172 -28.83 0.49 14.71
C PHE A 172 -27.57 0.41 15.57
N PHE A 173 -26.48 1.01 15.08
CA PHE A 173 -25.21 1.10 15.79
C PHE A 173 -24.77 2.56 15.86
N HIS A 174 -24.29 3.02 17.02
CA HIS A 174 -23.81 4.39 17.22
C HIS A 174 -22.32 4.57 16.88
N SER A 175 -21.66 3.50 16.43
CA SER A 175 -20.27 3.55 16.00
C SER A 175 -19.91 2.33 15.16
N LYS A 176 -18.84 2.46 14.38
CA LYS A 176 -18.25 1.32 13.66
C LYS A 176 -17.74 0.23 14.60
N ILE A 177 -17.31 0.58 15.81
CA ILE A 177 -16.88 -0.37 16.84
C ILE A 177 -18.03 -1.33 17.20
N GLN A 178 -19.24 -0.79 17.39
CA GLN A 178 -20.43 -1.59 17.70
C GLN A 178 -20.82 -2.52 16.54
N LEU A 179 -20.76 -2.04 15.29
CA LEU A 179 -20.99 -2.87 14.10
C LEU A 179 -20.00 -4.04 14.04
N VAL A 180 -18.70 -3.79 14.25
CA VAL A 180 -17.68 -4.85 14.19
C VAL A 180 -17.84 -5.83 15.35
N ASN A 181 -18.15 -5.37 16.57
CA ASN A 181 -18.46 -6.24 17.70
C ASN A 181 -19.68 -7.13 17.41
N PHE A 182 -20.74 -6.58 16.82
CA PHE A 182 -21.90 -7.34 16.39
C PHE A 182 -21.51 -8.41 15.36
N TYR A 183 -20.73 -8.05 14.35
CA TYR A 183 -20.18 -8.99 13.36
C TYR A 183 -19.37 -10.13 14.01
N LEU A 184 -18.46 -9.83 14.93
CA LEU A 184 -17.68 -10.85 15.64
C LEU A 184 -18.56 -11.79 16.48
N LYS A 185 -19.61 -11.25 17.10
CA LYS A 185 -20.58 -12.04 17.87
C LYS A 185 -21.39 -12.99 17.00
N VAL A 186 -21.99 -12.50 15.91
CA VAL A 186 -22.83 -13.35 15.03
C VAL A 186 -22.02 -14.40 14.25
N THR A 187 -20.72 -14.14 14.06
CA THR A 187 -19.79 -15.11 13.44
C THR A 187 -19.13 -16.05 14.45
N GLY A 188 -19.38 -15.89 15.75
CA GLY A 188 -18.80 -16.73 16.81
C GLY A 188 -17.29 -16.54 17.03
N LEU A 189 -16.73 -15.38 16.66
CA LEU A 189 -15.30 -15.09 16.70
C LEU A 189 -14.86 -14.28 17.93
N GLU A 190 -15.79 -13.93 18.83
CA GLU A 190 -15.52 -13.10 20.02
C GLU A 190 -14.52 -13.73 21.01
N SER A 191 -14.41 -15.06 21.01
CA SER A 191 -13.51 -15.83 21.86
C SER A 191 -12.14 -16.11 21.23
N GLU A 192 -11.84 -15.53 20.07
CA GLU A 192 -10.58 -15.77 19.37
C GLU A 192 -9.45 -14.84 19.87
N ARG A 193 -8.21 -15.27 19.61
CA ARG A 193 -7.03 -14.40 19.72
C ARG A 193 -6.92 -13.51 18.49
N PHE A 194 -6.55 -12.25 18.64
CA PHE A 194 -6.49 -11.29 17.53
C PHE A 194 -5.10 -10.67 17.38
N LEU A 195 -4.68 -10.50 16.13
CA LEU A 195 -3.55 -9.66 15.76
C LEU A 195 -4.08 -8.43 15.02
N ILE A 196 -3.85 -7.26 15.58
CA ILE A 196 -4.19 -5.95 15.01
C ILE A 196 -2.92 -5.23 14.56
N ASN A 197 -3.03 -4.24 13.67
CA ASN A 197 -1.88 -3.48 13.18
C ASN A 197 -1.99 -1.96 13.37
N SER A 198 -2.97 -1.50 14.14
CA SER A 198 -3.25 -0.08 14.39
C SER A 198 -3.89 0.13 15.77
N PHE A 199 -3.82 1.37 16.27
CA PHE A 199 -4.53 1.80 17.49
C PHE A 199 -5.94 2.35 17.23
N SER A 200 -6.48 2.13 16.03
CA SER A 200 -7.76 2.68 15.58
C SER A 200 -8.94 1.78 15.97
N VAL A 201 -9.94 1.64 15.09
CA VAL A 201 -11.17 0.87 15.36
C VAL A 201 -10.86 -0.56 15.79
N SER A 202 -9.86 -1.20 15.18
CA SER A 202 -9.42 -2.56 15.52
C SER A 202 -9.04 -2.70 17.00
N SER A 203 -8.20 -1.80 17.53
CA SER A 203 -7.82 -1.76 18.95
C SER A 203 -9.04 -1.55 19.87
N ALA A 204 -9.93 -0.62 19.51
CA ALA A 204 -11.12 -0.33 20.31
C ALA A 204 -12.12 -1.50 20.35
N VAL A 205 -12.28 -2.22 19.23
CA VAL A 205 -13.08 -3.45 19.13
C VAL A 205 -12.54 -4.51 20.09
N ILE A 206 -11.24 -4.80 20.03
CA ILE A 206 -10.63 -5.83 20.88
C ILE A 206 -10.71 -5.45 22.37
N ASN A 207 -10.50 -4.18 22.72
CA ASN A 207 -10.62 -3.72 24.12
C ASN A 207 -12.04 -3.87 24.70
N ASN A 208 -13.07 -3.97 23.86
CA ASN A 208 -14.46 -4.12 24.27
C ASN A 208 -14.92 -5.59 24.31
N LEU A 209 -14.07 -6.54 23.94
CA LEU A 209 -14.39 -7.97 24.03
C LEU A 209 -14.44 -8.41 25.50
N SER A 210 -15.44 -9.21 25.85
CA SER A 210 -15.66 -9.72 27.20
C SER A 210 -14.67 -10.82 27.61
N ILE A 211 -14.03 -11.48 26.64
CA ILE A 211 -13.14 -12.62 26.85
C ILE A 211 -11.70 -12.17 26.80
N GLN A 212 -10.97 -12.39 27.89
CA GLN A 212 -9.56 -12.02 28.02
C GLN A 212 -8.67 -13.06 27.34
N ASN A 213 -8.16 -12.72 26.16
CA ASN A 213 -7.32 -13.57 25.32
C ASN A 213 -6.01 -12.87 24.98
N ASN A 214 -4.89 -13.59 24.81
CA ASN A 214 -3.64 -12.98 24.33
C ASN A 214 -3.78 -12.39 22.92
N HIS A 215 -3.76 -11.05 22.83
CA HIS A 215 -3.87 -10.27 21.61
C HIS A 215 -2.51 -9.67 21.24
N TYR A 216 -2.30 -9.37 19.97
CA TYR A 216 -1.03 -8.85 19.49
C TYR A 216 -1.25 -7.57 18.68
N LEU A 217 -0.41 -6.58 18.91
CA LEU A 217 -0.31 -5.42 18.05
C LEU A 217 0.96 -5.53 17.23
N PHE A 218 0.83 -5.70 15.92
CA PHE A 218 1.94 -5.58 14.98
C PHE A 218 2.03 -4.12 14.51
N TRP A 219 2.93 -3.33 15.10
CA TRP A 219 2.96 -1.89 14.86
C TRP A 219 3.64 -1.52 13.55
N GLN A 220 2.89 -0.94 12.60
CA GLN A 220 3.42 -0.53 11.28
C GLN A 220 3.58 0.99 11.11
N GLY A 221 3.08 1.78 12.08
CA GLY A 221 3.10 3.23 12.04
C GLY A 221 4.43 3.87 12.48
N ARG A 222 4.47 5.20 12.51
CA ARG A 222 5.63 5.94 13.01
C ARG A 222 5.66 5.93 14.55
N ILE A 223 6.84 5.83 15.13
CA ILE A 223 7.03 5.96 16.58
C ILE A 223 7.11 7.43 16.98
N THR A 224 6.07 7.89 17.69
CA THR A 224 5.95 9.21 18.33
C THR A 224 5.78 9.04 19.84
N SER A 225 5.94 10.10 20.62
CA SER A 225 5.70 10.08 22.07
C SER A 225 4.27 9.64 22.42
N GLU A 226 3.29 10.10 21.64
CA GLU A 226 1.87 9.73 21.82
C GLU A 226 1.62 8.24 21.54
N VAL A 227 2.27 7.68 20.52
CA VAL A 227 2.22 6.24 20.22
C VAL A 227 2.83 5.41 21.35
N ILE A 228 3.96 5.85 21.92
CA ILE A 228 4.56 5.19 23.09
C ILE A 228 3.60 5.22 24.28
N HIS A 229 2.97 6.37 24.57
CA HIS A 229 1.99 6.46 25.65
C HIS A 229 0.80 5.51 25.43
N HIS A 230 0.30 5.39 24.21
CA HIS A 230 -0.75 4.42 23.89
C HIS A 230 -0.29 2.97 24.04
N MET A 231 0.94 2.64 23.65
CA MET A 231 1.54 1.31 23.90
C MET A 231 1.58 1.01 25.39
N GLU A 232 2.07 1.95 26.21
CA GLU A 232 2.14 1.79 27.66
C GLU A 232 0.75 1.58 28.27
N ASN A 233 -0.23 2.38 27.89
CA ASN A 233 -1.60 2.26 28.39
C ASN A 233 -2.26 0.92 28.06
N ILE A 234 -1.94 0.33 26.91
CA ILE A 234 -2.46 -0.99 26.54
C ILE A 234 -1.68 -2.11 27.24
N LEU A 235 -0.36 -1.94 27.43
CA LEU A 235 0.50 -2.94 28.08
C LEU A 235 0.41 -2.91 29.62
N SER A 236 -0.05 -1.81 30.24
CA SER A 236 -0.08 -1.64 31.69
C SER A 236 -1.37 -2.12 32.35
N LYS A 237 -2.46 -2.39 31.59
CA LYS A 237 -3.71 -2.83 32.22
C LYS A 237 -3.48 -4.18 32.91
N GLU A 238 -3.95 -4.32 34.16
CA GLU A 238 -3.72 -5.51 35.02
C GLU A 238 -4.21 -6.82 34.38
N HIS A 239 -5.24 -6.74 33.54
CA HIS A 239 -5.76 -7.87 32.75
C HIS A 239 -5.42 -7.78 31.27
N SER A 240 -4.47 -6.92 30.89
CA SER A 240 -4.03 -6.81 29.52
C SER A 240 -3.27 -8.07 29.14
N THR A 241 -3.74 -8.67 28.08
CA THR A 241 -3.18 -9.83 27.41
C THR A 241 -2.50 -9.41 26.09
N TYR A 242 -2.10 -8.13 25.96
CA TYR A 242 -1.47 -7.61 24.74
C TYR A 242 0.05 -7.81 24.69
N SER A 243 0.57 -8.17 23.54
CA SER A 243 2.00 -8.03 23.23
C SER A 243 2.19 -7.14 22.01
N VAL A 244 3.27 -6.36 21.99
CA VAL A 244 3.60 -5.49 20.86
C VAL A 244 4.72 -6.14 20.06
N ILE A 245 4.53 -6.20 18.74
CA ILE A 245 5.50 -6.68 17.77
C ILE A 245 5.92 -5.48 16.93
N VAL A 246 7.22 -5.21 16.88
CA VAL A 246 7.79 -4.06 16.17
C VAL A 246 8.68 -4.57 15.03
N PRO A 247 8.37 -4.23 13.77
CA PRO A 247 9.20 -4.60 12.62
C PRO A 247 10.45 -3.71 12.54
N GLY A 248 11.61 -4.33 12.38
CA GLY A 248 12.89 -3.65 12.13
C GLY A 248 13.67 -3.25 13.39
N ASN A 249 15.00 -3.32 13.30
CA ASN A 249 15.90 -3.16 14.44
C ASN A 249 15.95 -1.73 15.00
N GLU A 250 16.08 -0.73 14.10
CA GLU A 250 16.13 0.69 14.48
C GLU A 250 14.87 1.11 15.24
N VAL A 251 13.71 0.70 14.74
CA VAL A 251 12.40 1.03 15.32
C VAL A 251 12.22 0.30 16.64
N TYR A 252 12.56 -0.98 16.72
CA TYR A 252 12.49 -1.76 17.96
C TYR A 252 13.33 -1.14 19.08
N LYS A 253 14.60 -0.81 18.81
CA LYS A 253 15.48 -0.13 19.78
C LYS A 253 14.89 1.20 20.25
N LYS A 254 14.33 1.99 19.33
CA LYS A 254 13.66 3.25 19.68
C LYS A 254 12.48 3.02 20.62
N VAL A 255 11.66 1.98 20.40
CA VAL A 255 10.53 1.65 21.28
C VAL A 255 11.00 1.20 22.66
N VAL A 256 11.93 0.23 22.73
CA VAL A 256 12.43 -0.30 24.01
C VAL A 256 13.11 0.79 24.84
N ASN A 257 13.85 1.70 24.22
CA ASN A 257 14.50 2.81 24.94
C ASN A 257 13.52 3.92 25.38
N SER A 258 12.31 3.96 24.83
CA SER A 258 11.31 4.99 25.15
C SER A 258 10.21 4.51 26.10
N ILE A 259 10.02 3.20 26.21
CA ILE A 259 8.96 2.60 27.04
C ILE A 259 9.47 2.31 28.45
N ASN A 260 8.57 2.31 29.43
CA ASN A 260 8.89 1.86 30.79
C ASN A 260 9.54 0.47 30.80
N GLU A 261 10.67 0.34 31.51
CA GLU A 261 11.50 -0.87 31.55
C GLU A 261 10.72 -2.14 31.96
N ASN A 262 9.79 -1.99 32.90
CA ASN A 262 8.92 -3.08 33.36
C ASN A 262 8.01 -3.65 32.27
N LEU A 263 7.76 -2.92 31.18
CA LEU A 263 6.90 -3.33 30.07
C LEU A 263 7.69 -3.87 28.87
N SER A 264 9.02 -3.69 28.86
CA SER A 264 9.90 -4.08 27.74
C SER A 264 9.77 -5.56 27.36
N HIS A 265 9.57 -6.45 28.33
CA HIS A 265 9.39 -7.89 28.11
C HIS A 265 8.15 -8.26 27.28
N ARG A 266 7.18 -7.32 27.15
CA ARG A 266 5.96 -7.49 26.33
C ARG A 266 6.12 -6.93 24.92
N VAL A 267 7.26 -6.31 24.61
CA VAL A 267 7.61 -5.81 23.29
C VAL A 267 8.60 -6.78 22.66
N SER A 268 8.38 -7.11 21.38
CA SER A 268 9.28 -8.01 20.66
C SER A 268 9.59 -7.51 19.26
N GLN A 269 10.80 -7.82 18.81
CA GLN A 269 11.25 -7.52 17.47
C GLN A 269 10.76 -8.58 16.49
N SER A 270 10.38 -8.12 15.29
CA SER A 270 10.10 -8.98 14.14
C SER A 270 10.46 -8.21 12.85
N GLY A 271 9.87 -8.63 11.75
CA GLY A 271 9.97 -7.98 10.45
C GLY A 271 8.92 -8.51 9.49
N TYR A 272 9.24 -8.49 8.22
CA TYR A 272 8.42 -8.97 7.12
C TYR A 272 9.19 -10.03 6.35
N VAL A 273 8.46 -11.05 5.90
CA VAL A 273 9.01 -12.05 4.98
C VAL A 273 8.72 -11.58 3.58
N TYR A 274 9.77 -11.43 2.78
CA TYR A 274 9.67 -11.05 1.38
C TYR A 274 10.00 -12.26 0.48
N LYS A 275 9.32 -12.33 -0.67
CA LYS A 275 9.65 -13.28 -1.73
C LYS A 275 10.35 -12.54 -2.86
N PHE A 276 11.68 -12.49 -2.80
CA PHE A 276 12.48 -11.86 -3.86
C PHE A 276 12.39 -12.67 -5.17
N LEU A 277 12.27 -11.95 -6.28
CA LEU A 277 12.07 -12.51 -7.61
C LEU A 277 13.39 -12.93 -8.29
N LYS A 278 14.52 -12.41 -7.81
CA LYS A 278 15.87 -12.84 -8.16
C LYS A 278 16.88 -12.49 -7.06
N PRO A 279 18.04 -13.17 -6.98
CA PRO A 279 19.18 -12.64 -6.24
C PRO A 279 19.82 -11.46 -7.00
N ASN A 280 20.68 -10.72 -6.29
CA ASN A 280 21.55 -9.72 -6.92
C ASN A 280 22.77 -10.45 -7.52
N HIS A 281 23.08 -10.21 -8.79
CA HIS A 281 24.19 -10.88 -9.49
C HIS A 281 25.43 -10.00 -9.64
N TYR A 282 25.48 -8.85 -8.96
CA TYR A 282 26.60 -7.90 -9.00
C TYR A 282 26.92 -7.43 -10.44
N SER A 283 25.91 -7.36 -11.31
CA SER A 283 26.10 -6.89 -12.67
C SER A 283 26.28 -5.37 -12.73
N ASN A 284 27.00 -4.92 -13.75
CA ASN A 284 27.21 -3.49 -14.05
C ASN A 284 25.97 -2.83 -14.71
N GLN A 285 24.80 -3.45 -14.60
CA GLN A 285 23.57 -3.04 -15.29
C GLN A 285 22.71 -2.19 -14.34
N VAL A 286 22.49 -0.94 -14.70
CA VAL A 286 21.81 0.07 -13.88
C VAL A 286 20.48 0.45 -14.50
N LEU A 287 19.39 0.41 -13.74
CA LEU A 287 18.05 0.75 -14.20
C LEU A 287 17.60 2.13 -13.71
N ILE A 288 17.00 2.91 -14.61
CA ILE A 288 16.28 4.15 -14.31
C ILE A 288 14.93 4.10 -15.01
N LEU A 289 13.84 4.25 -14.26
CA LEU A 289 12.52 4.43 -14.83
C LEU A 289 12.09 5.89 -14.70
N THR A 290 11.57 6.48 -15.79
CA THR A 290 11.17 7.88 -15.79
C THR A 290 9.92 8.17 -16.62
N ASN A 291 9.18 9.19 -16.20
CA ASN A 291 8.01 9.76 -16.87
C ASN A 291 8.32 11.19 -17.35
N SER A 292 9.56 11.63 -17.14
CA SER A 292 10.05 12.98 -17.39
C SER A 292 11.47 12.90 -17.93
N ASP A 293 11.89 13.90 -18.70
CA ASP A 293 13.29 14.06 -19.08
C ASP A 293 14.14 14.74 -17.99
N GLN A 294 13.50 15.17 -16.90
CA GLN A 294 14.18 15.79 -15.77
C GLN A 294 14.80 14.74 -14.84
N ILE A 295 15.96 14.24 -15.24
CA ILE A 295 16.80 13.35 -14.42
C ILE A 295 18.05 14.15 -13.99
N PRO A 296 18.09 14.66 -12.75
CA PRO A 296 19.20 15.48 -12.26
C PRO A 296 20.53 14.74 -12.38
N HIS A 297 21.55 15.46 -12.85
CA HIS A 297 22.95 15.01 -12.92
C HIS A 297 23.20 13.74 -13.76
N LEU A 298 22.23 13.30 -14.56
CA LEU A 298 22.35 12.08 -15.36
C LEU A 298 23.58 12.06 -16.27
N GLU A 299 23.86 13.16 -16.98
CA GLU A 299 25.03 13.27 -17.85
C GLU A 299 26.34 13.05 -17.10
N LYS A 300 26.47 13.68 -15.93
CA LYS A 300 27.66 13.52 -15.09
C LYS A 300 27.79 12.09 -14.55
N ILE A 301 26.68 11.47 -14.14
CA ILE A 301 26.65 10.09 -13.67
C ILE A 301 27.10 9.12 -14.78
N VAL A 302 26.56 9.26 -15.99
CA VAL A 302 26.88 8.41 -17.15
C VAL A 302 28.35 8.57 -17.56
N GLN A 303 28.85 9.80 -17.64
CA GLN A 303 30.22 10.10 -18.07
C GLN A 303 31.28 9.66 -17.06
N MET A 304 30.98 9.69 -15.76
CA MET A 304 31.94 9.30 -14.71
C MET A 304 31.93 7.79 -14.40
N ASN A 305 30.94 7.05 -14.91
CA ASN A 305 30.78 5.60 -14.71
C ASN A 305 30.68 4.87 -16.06
N THR A 306 31.68 5.05 -16.93
CA THR A 306 31.68 4.48 -18.29
C THR A 306 31.74 2.95 -18.32
N HIS A 307 32.09 2.32 -17.19
CA HIS A 307 32.09 0.86 -17.01
C HIS A 307 30.69 0.27 -16.71
N LEU A 308 29.69 1.12 -16.52
CA LEU A 308 28.30 0.73 -16.22
C LEU A 308 27.39 0.91 -17.43
N ASP A 309 26.50 -0.06 -17.65
CA ASP A 309 25.46 0.01 -18.68
C ASP A 309 24.18 0.56 -18.08
N PHE A 310 23.81 1.77 -18.48
CA PHE A 310 22.59 2.45 -18.03
C PHE A 310 21.40 2.09 -18.93
N HIS A 311 20.34 1.59 -18.31
CA HIS A 311 19.06 1.30 -18.95
C HIS A 311 18.01 2.30 -18.48
N ILE A 312 17.65 3.23 -19.36
CA ILE A 312 16.68 4.28 -19.05
C ILE A 312 15.40 3.97 -19.81
N ALA A 313 14.31 3.71 -19.10
CA ALA A 313 13.04 3.34 -19.71
C ALA A 313 11.90 4.28 -19.29
N ALA A 314 11.01 4.55 -20.24
CA ALA A 314 9.81 5.36 -20.04
C ALA A 314 8.59 4.63 -20.61
N ILE A 315 7.44 4.72 -19.94
CA ILE A 315 6.16 4.17 -20.45
C ILE A 315 5.53 5.05 -21.53
N THR A 316 6.03 6.28 -21.67
CA THR A 316 5.64 7.26 -22.68
C THR A 316 6.75 7.44 -23.72
N GLU A 317 6.49 8.30 -24.70
CA GLU A 317 7.54 8.85 -25.55
C GLU A 317 8.59 9.57 -24.71
N MET A 318 9.82 9.62 -25.21
CA MET A 318 10.94 10.33 -24.61
C MET A 318 11.17 11.65 -25.34
N SER A 319 11.49 12.70 -24.59
CA SER A 319 11.82 13.99 -25.19
C SER A 319 13.17 13.94 -25.92
N GLN A 320 13.42 14.94 -26.76
CA GLN A 320 14.72 15.11 -27.43
C GLN A 320 15.87 15.29 -26.43
N VAL A 321 15.61 15.79 -25.23
CA VAL A 321 16.63 15.93 -24.18
C VAL A 321 17.15 14.55 -23.76
N LEU A 322 16.24 13.62 -23.49
CA LEU A 322 16.63 12.26 -23.10
C LEU A 322 17.19 11.47 -24.28
N MET A 323 16.63 11.65 -25.48
CA MET A 323 17.10 10.96 -26.69
C MET A 323 18.55 11.28 -27.05
N LYS A 324 19.08 12.46 -26.68
CA LYS A 324 20.50 12.81 -26.87
C LYS A 324 21.46 11.85 -26.16
N PHE A 325 21.01 11.16 -25.11
CA PHE A 325 21.86 10.22 -24.37
C PHE A 325 22.22 8.97 -25.18
N ASN A 326 21.57 8.70 -26.32
CA ASN A 326 22.01 7.65 -27.26
C ASN A 326 23.44 7.90 -27.81
N GLN A 327 24.01 9.10 -27.62
CA GLN A 327 25.40 9.38 -27.99
C GLN A 327 26.42 8.65 -27.10
N TYR A 328 26.05 8.25 -25.89
CA TYR A 328 26.93 7.52 -24.98
C TYR A 328 26.80 6.02 -25.21
N SER A 329 27.91 5.33 -25.46
CA SER A 329 27.92 3.89 -25.75
C SER A 329 27.44 3.03 -24.58
N ASN A 330 27.49 3.56 -23.36
CA ASN A 330 27.08 2.90 -22.12
C ASN A 330 25.64 3.25 -21.69
N VAL A 331 24.82 3.81 -22.60
CA VAL A 331 23.40 4.10 -22.35
C VAL A 331 22.52 3.42 -23.38
N ALA A 332 21.48 2.73 -22.91
CA ALA A 332 20.38 2.24 -23.74
C ALA A 332 19.06 2.86 -23.30
N LEU A 333 18.35 3.46 -24.25
CA LEU A 333 17.06 4.11 -24.05
C LEU A 333 15.91 3.21 -24.52
N TYR A 334 14.84 3.14 -23.71
CA TYR A 334 13.65 2.34 -23.98
C TYR A 334 12.38 3.20 -23.93
N PRO A 335 12.08 3.98 -24.98
CA PRO A 335 10.84 4.76 -25.09
C PRO A 335 9.62 3.82 -25.26
N ASN A 336 8.43 4.28 -24.84
CA ASN A 336 7.17 3.53 -24.98
C ASN A 336 7.24 2.09 -24.45
N SER A 337 7.96 1.88 -23.34
CA SER A 337 8.22 0.58 -22.77
C SER A 337 6.94 -0.06 -22.23
N LYS A 338 6.62 -1.25 -22.77
CA LYS A 338 5.56 -2.11 -22.24
C LYS A 338 5.98 -2.75 -20.93
N LYS A 339 5.01 -3.14 -20.10
CA LYS A 339 5.26 -3.79 -18.79
C LYS A 339 6.19 -4.99 -18.87
N ASP A 340 6.03 -5.85 -19.87
CA ASP A 340 6.87 -7.05 -20.04
C ASP A 340 8.34 -6.69 -20.29
N ASN A 341 8.61 -5.58 -20.98
CA ASN A 341 9.97 -5.09 -21.17
C ASN A 341 10.55 -4.53 -19.86
N LEU A 342 9.73 -3.83 -19.06
CA LEU A 342 10.16 -3.37 -17.74
C LEU A 342 10.52 -4.55 -16.82
N ILE A 343 9.73 -5.62 -16.82
CA ILE A 343 10.03 -6.86 -16.07
C ILE A 343 11.37 -7.45 -16.52
N LYS A 344 11.64 -7.52 -17.83
CA LYS A 344 12.94 -7.97 -18.34
C LYS A 344 14.10 -7.10 -17.85
N LEU A 345 13.91 -5.78 -17.80
CA LEU A 345 14.93 -4.86 -17.27
C LEU A 345 15.16 -5.08 -15.78
N TYR A 346 14.11 -5.29 -14.99
CA TYR A 346 14.26 -5.66 -13.58
C TYR A 346 15.01 -6.97 -13.37
N HIS A 347 14.84 -7.96 -14.25
CA HIS A 347 15.62 -9.20 -14.20
C HIS A 347 17.08 -9.00 -14.63
N LYS A 348 17.34 -8.09 -15.57
CA LYS A 348 18.68 -7.82 -16.10
C LYS A 348 19.55 -6.98 -15.14
N CYS A 349 18.96 -6.03 -14.43
CA CYS A 349 19.69 -5.03 -13.66
C CYS A 349 19.88 -5.42 -12.20
N ASP A 350 20.95 -4.93 -11.57
CA ASP A 350 21.25 -5.14 -10.15
C ASP A 350 21.31 -3.85 -9.33
N VAL A 351 21.27 -2.68 -9.99
CA VAL A 351 21.18 -1.36 -9.35
C VAL A 351 19.99 -0.60 -9.93
N TYR A 352 19.24 0.10 -9.09
CA TYR A 352 18.17 1.01 -9.48
C TYR A 352 18.47 2.41 -8.97
N LEU A 353 18.46 3.42 -9.86
CA LEU A 353 18.63 4.81 -9.46
C LEU A 353 17.29 5.54 -9.40
N ASP A 354 16.88 5.88 -8.18
CA ASP A 354 15.69 6.67 -7.87
C ASP A 354 15.97 8.17 -7.90
N ILE A 355 16.39 8.65 -9.08
CA ILE A 355 16.84 10.03 -9.29
C ILE A 355 15.90 10.85 -10.17
N ASN A 356 14.91 10.23 -10.82
CA ASN A 356 13.98 10.95 -11.69
C ASN A 356 13.13 11.96 -10.89
N LYS A 357 12.87 13.14 -11.46
CA LYS A 357 11.85 14.05 -10.93
C LYS A 357 10.45 13.62 -11.40
N GLY A 358 9.45 13.98 -10.62
CA GLY A 358 8.04 13.76 -10.93
C GLY A 358 7.42 12.66 -10.08
N ASN A 359 6.38 12.02 -10.62
CA ASN A 359 5.68 10.94 -9.92
C ASN A 359 6.35 9.59 -10.20
N GLU A 360 6.36 8.73 -9.19
CA GLU A 360 6.78 7.32 -9.32
C GLU A 360 5.90 6.60 -10.35
N ILE A 361 6.52 5.67 -11.08
CA ILE A 361 5.88 4.93 -12.15
C ILE A 361 5.69 3.52 -11.68
N LEU A 362 4.44 3.05 -11.65
CA LEU A 362 4.13 1.63 -11.43
C LEU A 362 4.78 1.05 -10.14
N ASP A 363 4.90 1.85 -9.09
CA ASP A 363 5.62 1.49 -7.85
C ASP A 363 7.04 0.95 -8.13
N SER A 364 7.78 1.62 -9.02
CA SER A 364 9.06 1.16 -9.56
C SER A 364 10.12 0.89 -8.50
N VAL A 365 10.16 1.66 -7.42
CA VAL A 365 11.12 1.48 -6.33
C VAL A 365 10.77 0.21 -5.54
N ARG A 366 9.47 -0.06 -5.36
CA ARG A 366 9.04 -1.31 -4.74
C ARG A 366 9.38 -2.52 -5.61
N ALA A 367 9.14 -2.43 -6.92
CA ALA A 367 9.49 -3.49 -7.86
C ALA A 367 11.01 -3.74 -7.90
N ALA A 368 11.85 -2.68 -7.79
CA ALA A 368 13.30 -2.82 -7.67
C ALA A 368 13.69 -3.59 -6.40
N PHE A 369 13.07 -3.27 -5.26
CA PHE A 369 13.27 -3.99 -3.99
C PHE A 369 12.88 -5.46 -4.12
N ASP A 370 11.71 -5.77 -4.71
CA ASP A 370 11.24 -7.14 -4.89
C ASP A 370 12.13 -7.96 -5.85
N HIS A 371 12.94 -7.31 -6.71
CA HIS A 371 13.96 -7.95 -7.56
C HIS A 371 15.39 -7.86 -6.98
N ASN A 372 15.52 -7.46 -5.72
CA ASN A 372 16.78 -7.35 -5.00
C ASN A 372 17.82 -6.43 -5.68
N LEU A 373 17.36 -5.36 -6.33
CA LEU A 373 18.25 -4.31 -6.84
C LEU A 373 18.70 -3.41 -5.67
N LEU A 374 19.95 -2.96 -5.71
CA LEU A 374 20.41 -1.90 -4.83
C LEU A 374 19.77 -0.58 -5.27
N ILE A 375 18.97 0.02 -4.40
CA ILE A 375 18.28 1.29 -4.65
C ILE A 375 19.15 2.42 -4.09
N LEU A 376 19.62 3.30 -4.97
CA LEU A 376 20.29 4.55 -4.63
C LEU A 376 19.48 5.72 -5.18
N GLY A 377 19.47 6.87 -4.51
CA GLY A 377 18.71 8.02 -5.02
C GLY A 377 18.97 9.31 -4.26
N TYR A 378 18.23 10.37 -4.60
CA TYR A 378 18.31 11.64 -3.87
C TYR A 378 17.24 11.74 -2.79
N LYS A 379 17.56 12.38 -1.66
CA LYS A 379 16.61 12.60 -0.54
C LYS A 379 15.33 13.33 -0.99
N THR A 380 15.44 14.20 -1.99
CA THR A 380 14.36 15.05 -2.52
C THR A 380 13.47 14.34 -3.53
N THR A 381 14.01 13.36 -4.27
CA THR A 381 13.27 12.60 -5.30
C THR A 381 12.85 11.21 -4.83
N ALA A 382 13.36 10.73 -3.69
CA ALA A 382 13.08 9.38 -3.19
C ALA A 382 11.58 9.11 -3.07
N HIS A 383 11.07 8.20 -3.89
CA HIS A 383 9.64 7.91 -3.99
C HIS A 383 9.17 6.94 -2.91
N ASN A 384 10.02 5.99 -2.48
CA ASN A 384 9.66 4.99 -1.47
C ASN A 384 10.69 4.85 -0.34
N LYS A 385 10.55 5.69 0.68
CA LYS A 385 11.42 5.71 1.87
C LYS A 385 11.24 4.52 2.82
N LEU A 386 10.25 3.65 2.59
CA LEU A 386 10.05 2.45 3.42
C LEU A 386 11.05 1.34 3.08
N VAL A 387 11.55 1.32 1.84
CA VAL A 387 12.48 0.29 1.37
C VAL A 387 13.81 0.86 0.90
N THR A 388 14.03 2.18 1.00
CA THR A 388 15.30 2.83 0.68
C THR A 388 16.00 3.26 1.97
N ALA A 389 17.16 2.68 2.25
CA ALA A 389 17.97 3.03 3.41
C ALA A 389 18.41 4.50 3.37
N GLN A 390 18.47 5.15 4.53
CA GLN A 390 18.90 6.55 4.61
C GLN A 390 20.34 6.74 4.11
N ASN A 391 21.20 5.74 4.33
CA ASN A 391 22.58 5.71 3.84
C ASN A 391 22.68 5.60 2.30
N ASN A 392 21.61 5.21 1.63
CA ASN A 392 21.51 5.12 0.17
C ASN A 392 20.85 6.37 -0.45
N LEU A 393 20.56 7.39 0.36
CA LEU A 393 19.96 8.65 -0.07
C LEU A 393 20.95 9.81 0.04
N PHE A 394 21.20 10.47 -1.08
CA PHE A 394 22.22 11.52 -1.22
C PHE A 394 21.58 12.91 -1.37
N ASP A 395 22.37 13.95 -1.13
CA ASP A 395 21.94 15.32 -1.46
C ASP A 395 22.01 15.53 -2.97
N ILE A 396 20.97 16.17 -3.52
CA ILE A 396 20.94 16.52 -4.94
C ILE A 396 21.96 17.60 -5.29
N ASN A 397 22.39 18.42 -4.32
CA ASN A 397 23.39 19.46 -4.54
C ASN A 397 24.83 18.91 -4.48
N GLU A 398 25.03 17.69 -3.97
CA GLU A 398 26.32 17.01 -3.84
C GLU A 398 26.33 15.71 -4.66
N PRO A 399 26.20 15.78 -6.00
CA PRO A 399 26.03 14.58 -6.83
C PRO A 399 27.25 13.66 -6.87
N LEU A 400 28.43 14.15 -6.46
CA LEU A 400 29.65 13.35 -6.43
C LEU A 400 29.56 12.19 -5.44
N ASP A 401 28.85 12.35 -4.33
CA ASP A 401 28.69 11.28 -3.34
C ASP A 401 27.94 10.08 -3.94
N LEU A 402 26.84 10.34 -4.65
CA LEU A 402 26.10 9.30 -5.38
C LEU A 402 26.94 8.68 -6.48
N ILE A 403 27.70 9.48 -7.22
CA ILE A 403 28.53 8.99 -8.33
C ILE A 403 29.63 8.07 -7.82
N ASN A 404 30.35 8.50 -6.77
CA ASN A 404 31.43 7.73 -6.18
C ASN A 404 30.90 6.45 -5.57
N ILE A 405 29.75 6.49 -4.88
CA ILE A 405 29.22 5.28 -4.29
C ILE A 405 28.69 4.28 -5.31
N LEU A 406 28.15 4.76 -6.42
CA LEU A 406 27.72 3.92 -7.53
C LEU A 406 28.92 3.20 -8.15
N LYS A 407 30.05 3.91 -8.29
CA LYS A 407 31.31 3.31 -8.71
C LYS A 407 31.82 2.28 -7.70
N GLU A 408 31.95 2.64 -6.43
CA GLU A 408 32.46 1.77 -5.37
C GLU A 408 31.63 0.49 -5.23
N THR A 409 30.30 0.59 -5.28
CA THR A 409 29.41 -0.59 -5.18
C THR A 409 29.51 -1.55 -6.36
N THR A 410 30.00 -1.09 -7.50
CA THR A 410 30.18 -1.92 -8.70
C THR A 410 31.60 -2.47 -8.81
N GLU A 411 32.57 -1.86 -8.13
CA GLU A 411 33.96 -2.35 -8.04
C GLU A 411 34.16 -3.31 -6.84
N ASP A 412 33.42 -3.12 -5.74
CA ASP A 412 33.53 -3.92 -4.52
C ASP A 412 32.17 -4.48 -4.06
N THR A 413 32.01 -5.80 -4.23
CA THR A 413 30.80 -6.54 -3.82
C THR A 413 30.51 -6.45 -2.32
N SER A 414 31.51 -6.22 -1.47
CA SER A 414 31.32 -6.08 -0.02
C SER A 414 30.57 -4.79 0.33
N ILE A 415 30.85 -3.69 -0.37
CA ILE A 415 30.17 -2.40 -0.22
C ILE A 415 28.72 -2.54 -0.70
N LEU A 416 28.50 -3.20 -1.83
CA LEU A 416 27.16 -3.48 -2.35
C LEU A 416 26.35 -4.32 -1.35
N ASN A 417 26.92 -5.41 -0.85
CA ASN A 417 26.26 -6.30 0.12
C ASN A 417 25.91 -5.57 1.42
N ASN A 418 26.81 -4.72 1.95
CA ASN A 418 26.53 -3.90 3.12
C ASN A 418 25.33 -2.96 2.87
N ARG A 419 25.31 -2.28 1.72
CA ARG A 419 24.21 -1.37 1.38
C ARG A 419 22.89 -2.08 1.10
N LEU A 420 22.92 -3.27 0.51
CA LEU A 420 21.76 -4.13 0.41
C LEU A 420 21.27 -4.57 1.80
N ALA A 421 22.16 -4.94 2.71
CA ALA A 421 21.78 -5.30 4.07
C ALA A 421 21.10 -4.13 4.80
N LEU A 422 21.62 -2.90 4.68
CA LEU A 422 20.97 -1.69 5.21
C LEU A 422 19.59 -1.45 4.57
N GLN A 423 19.46 -1.69 3.27
CA GLN A 423 18.18 -1.59 2.55
C GLN A 423 17.16 -2.61 3.04
N LEU A 424 17.60 -3.86 3.24
CA LEU A 424 16.77 -4.96 3.74
C LEU A 424 16.35 -4.70 5.20
N ASP A 425 17.25 -4.24 6.06
CA ASP A 425 16.93 -3.83 7.44
C ASP A 425 15.95 -2.65 7.45
N LYS A 426 16.13 -1.66 6.56
CA LYS A 426 15.18 -0.56 6.41
C LYS A 426 13.78 -1.05 6.02
N GLY A 427 13.72 -2.02 5.11
CA GLY A 427 12.50 -2.72 4.73
C GLY A 427 11.97 -3.66 5.80
N GLY A 428 12.66 -3.84 6.93
CA GLY A 428 12.32 -4.77 7.99
C GLY A 428 12.34 -6.23 7.53
N SER A 429 13.19 -6.60 6.56
CA SER A 429 13.26 -7.96 6.03
C SER A 429 13.78 -8.93 7.08
N VAL A 430 13.07 -10.04 7.27
CA VAL A 430 13.51 -11.17 8.10
C VAL A 430 13.29 -12.48 7.35
N ASP A 431 14.00 -13.52 7.75
CA ASP A 431 13.74 -14.87 7.25
C ASP A 431 12.43 -15.43 7.83
N LYS A 432 11.97 -16.54 7.24
CA LYS A 432 10.72 -17.22 7.59
C LYS A 432 10.71 -17.71 9.05
N GLU A 433 11.83 -18.24 9.55
CA GLU A 433 11.93 -18.81 10.89
C GLU A 433 11.83 -17.70 11.95
N THR A 434 12.58 -16.61 11.77
CA THR A 434 12.50 -15.42 12.63
C THR A 434 11.07 -14.87 12.71
N PHE A 435 10.37 -14.79 11.57
CA PHE A 435 8.98 -14.32 11.55
C PHE A 435 8.04 -15.26 12.31
N ILE A 436 8.13 -16.57 12.08
CA ILE A 436 7.29 -17.58 12.75
C ILE A 436 7.50 -17.52 14.26
N ASN A 437 8.75 -17.53 14.73
CA ASN A 437 9.07 -17.56 16.16
C ASN A 437 8.57 -16.29 16.88
N SER A 438 8.57 -15.14 16.18
CA SER A 438 8.08 -13.89 16.74
C SER A 438 6.54 -13.80 16.90
N ILE A 439 5.77 -14.61 16.15
CA ILE A 439 4.29 -14.48 16.06
C ILE A 439 3.52 -15.75 16.46
N VAL A 440 4.14 -16.93 16.43
CA VAL A 440 3.46 -18.23 16.67
C VAL A 440 3.82 -18.85 18.02
N GLU A 441 5.06 -18.66 18.49
CA GLU A 441 5.57 -19.29 19.73
C GLU A 441 5.30 -18.46 21.00
N LYS A 442 4.46 -17.42 20.90
CA LYS A 442 4.00 -16.58 22.01
C LYS A 442 2.49 -16.61 22.09
#